data_AF-A0A239AUH5-F1
#
_entry.id   AF-A0A239AUH5-F1
#
_cell.length_a   1.000
_cell.length_b   1.000
_cell.length_c   1.000
_cell.angle_alpha   90.00
_cell.angle_beta   90.00
_cell.angle_gamma   90.00
#
_symmetry.space_group_name_H-M   'P 1'
#
loop_
_entity.id
_entity.type
_entity.pdbx_description
1 polymer ?
#
loop_
_entity_poly.entity_id
_entity_poly.type
_entity_poly.pdbx_seq_one_letter_code
_entity_poly.pdbx_strand_id
1 'polypeptide(L)' 'MLKNILKLKGIKKLNTSEQRDVSGGFRANCPTYPASECIACGGGPLANGCCKGSYETHQCLIFGGGIGD' A
#
# COMPACT_ATOMS: atom_id res chain seq x y z
N MET A 1 -16.77 24.79 2.61
CA MET A 1 -16.28 24.81 1.21
C MET A 1 -15.18 23.77 1.07
N LEU A 2 -15.47 22.60 0.50
CA LEU A 2 -14.48 21.52 0.30
C LEU A 2 -14.62 20.87 -1.09
N LYS A 3 -15.20 21.58 -2.07
CA LYS A 3 -15.50 21.02 -3.40
C LYS A 3 -14.41 21.28 -4.46
N ASN A 4 -13.32 21.96 -4.12
CA ASN A 4 -12.37 22.50 -5.11
C ASN A 4 -10.92 21.96 -5.03
N ILE A 5 -10.62 20.98 -4.19
CA ILE A 5 -9.21 20.54 -3.98
C ILE A 5 -8.68 19.60 -5.07
N LEU A 6 -9.52 18.98 -5.91
CA LEU A 6 -9.05 17.99 -6.91
C LEU A 6 -9.26 18.40 -8.36
N LYS A 7 -8.88 19.62 -8.74
CA LYS A 7 -8.68 20.00 -10.15
C LYS A 7 -7.19 20.11 -10.48
N LEU A 8 -6.45 19.03 -10.28
CA LEU A 8 -5.11 18.90 -10.83
C LEU A 8 -5.24 18.66 -12.34
N LYS A 9 -5.09 19.73 -13.14
CA LYS A 9 -5.07 19.64 -14.61
C LYS A 9 -3.90 18.74 -15.04
N GLY A 10 -4.18 17.70 -15.82
CA GLY A 10 -3.18 16.75 -16.32
C GLY A 10 -3.07 15.44 -15.51
N ILE A 11 -3.74 15.33 -14.37
CA ILE A 11 -3.80 14.05 -13.65
C ILE A 11 -4.88 13.19 -14.29
N LYS A 12 -4.44 12.13 -14.98
CA LYS A 12 -5.33 11.06 -15.44
C LYS A 12 -6.02 10.50 -14.20
N LYS A 13 -7.33 10.72 -14.09
CA LYS A 13 -8.12 10.19 -12.97
C LYS A 13 -8.04 8.68 -13.06
N LEU A 14 -7.34 8.07 -12.10
CA LEU A 14 -7.21 6.62 -12.01
C LEU A 14 -8.62 6.03 -12.01
N ASN A 15 -8.86 5.07 -12.89
CA ASN A 15 -10.11 4.31 -12.88
C ASN A 15 -10.20 3.46 -11.61
N THR A 16 -11.36 2.87 -11.31
CA THR A 16 -11.58 2.11 -10.08
C THR A 16 -10.58 0.96 -9.90
N SER A 17 -10.13 0.33 -11.00
CA SER A 17 -9.12 -0.73 -10.95
C SER A 17 -7.75 -0.16 -10.60
N GLU A 18 -7.32 0.90 -11.28
CA GLU A 18 -6.06 1.59 -10.99
C GLU A 18 -6.02 2.17 -9.56
N GLN A 19 -7.15 2.68 -9.05
CA GLN A 19 -7.26 3.13 -7.65
C GLN A 19 -7.14 1.97 -6.67
N ARG A 20 -7.73 0.81 -6.99
CA ARG A 20 -7.61 -0.39 -6.15
C ARG A 20 -6.18 -0.91 -6.11
N ASP A 21 -5.47 -0.86 -7.23
CA ASP A 21 -4.07 -1.30 -7.31
C ASP A 21 -3.17 -0.40 -6.47
N VAL A 22 -3.34 0.93 -6.57
CA VAL A 22 -2.58 1.90 -5.75
C VAL A 22 -2.96 1.83 -4.28
N SER A 23 -4.24 1.57 -3.96
CA SER A 23 -4.72 1.55 -2.57
C SER A 23 -4.47 0.21 -1.85
N GLY A 24 -3.73 -0.72 -2.46
CA GLY A 24 -3.45 -2.02 -1.84
C GLY A 24 -4.69 -2.90 -1.68
N GLY A 25 -5.70 -2.78 -2.56
CA GLY A 25 -6.90 -3.61 -2.49
C GLY A 25 -6.63 -5.10 -2.69
N PHE A 26 -7.67 -5.94 -2.61
CA PHE A 26 -7.57 -7.42 -2.72
C PHE A 26 -6.81 -7.93 -3.96
N ARG A 27 -6.76 -7.16 -5.05
CA ARG A 27 -6.02 -7.49 -6.29
C ARG A 27 -4.76 -6.64 -6.52
N ALA A 28 -4.34 -5.85 -5.53
CA ALA A 28 -3.16 -5.02 -5.69
C ALA A 28 -1.92 -5.90 -5.84
N ASN A 29 -1.06 -5.51 -6.78
CA ASN A 29 0.22 -6.16 -7.01
C ASN A 29 1.22 -5.58 -5.99
N CYS A 30 1.32 -6.24 -4.85
CA CYS A 30 2.18 -5.84 -3.73
C CYS A 30 3.16 -6.98 -3.42
N PRO A 31 4.31 -6.68 -2.78
CA PRO A 31 5.08 -7.72 -2.13
C PRO A 31 4.26 -8.30 -0.97
N THR A 32 4.24 -9.62 -0.87
CA THR A 32 3.56 -10.31 0.21
C THR A 32 4.49 -10.49 1.39
N TYR A 33 4.01 -10.15 2.59
CA TYR A 33 4.76 -10.31 3.84
C TYR A 33 3.97 -11.18 4.81
N PRO A 34 4.63 -11.97 5.67
CA PRO A 34 3.93 -12.66 6.73
C PRO A 34 3.22 -11.65 7.64
N ALA A 35 2.02 -12.03 8.12
CA ALA A 35 1.18 -11.13 8.90
C ALA A 35 1.89 -10.62 10.17
N SER A 36 2.73 -11.44 10.79
CA SER A 36 3.54 -11.08 11.95
C SER A 36 4.53 -9.94 11.66
N GLU A 37 5.18 -9.96 10.50
CA GLU A 37 6.17 -8.96 10.10
C GLU A 37 5.48 -7.64 9.71
N CYS A 38 4.36 -7.73 9.00
CA CYS A 38 3.51 -6.58 8.72
C CYS A 38 3.08 -5.86 10.01
N ILE A 39 2.61 -6.61 11.01
CA ILE A 39 2.21 -6.05 12.31
C ILE A 39 3.42 -5.47 13.06
N ALA A 40 4.56 -6.16 13.05
CA ALA A 40 5.79 -5.69 13.70
C ALA A 40 6.27 -4.34 13.13
N CYS A 41 6.08 -4.12 11.82
CA CYS A 41 6.37 -2.85 11.15
C CYS A 41 5.23 -1.80 11.25
N GLY A 42 4.23 -2.03 12.11
CA GLY A 42 3.11 -1.10 12.33
C GLY A 42 2.07 -1.07 11.20
N GLY A 43 2.10 -2.07 10.32
CA GLY A 43 1.14 -2.25 9.24
C GLY A 43 -0.06 -3.14 9.59
N GLY A 44 -1.07 -3.10 8.73
CA GLY A 44 -2.24 -3.97 8.77
C GLY A 44 -2.14 -5.05 7.68
N PRO A 45 -2.06 -6.34 8.04
CA PRO A 45 -2.00 -7.40 7.05
C PRO A 45 -3.35 -7.55 6.34
N LEU A 46 -3.30 -7.83 5.05
CA LEU A 46 -4.46 -8.06 4.20
C LEU A 46 -4.57 -9.53 3.81
N ALA A 47 -5.79 -9.98 3.50
CA ALA A 47 -6.07 -11.38 3.17
C ALA A 47 -5.35 -11.88 1.90
N ASN A 48 -4.87 -10.97 1.06
CA ASN A 48 -4.08 -11.27 -0.14
C ASN A 48 -2.56 -11.30 0.13
N GLY A 49 -2.12 -11.21 1.38
CA GLY A 49 -0.71 -11.19 1.77
C GLY A 49 -0.06 -9.80 1.72
N CYS A 50 -0.75 -8.78 1.20
CA CYS A 50 -0.26 -7.41 1.24
C CYS A 50 -0.18 -6.88 2.66
N CYS A 51 0.78 -5.99 2.92
CA CYS A 51 0.80 -5.19 4.12
C CYS A 51 0.35 -3.76 3.81
N LYS A 52 -0.71 -3.30 4.47
CA LYS A 52 -1.20 -1.92 4.38
C LYS A 52 -0.52 -1.08 5.46
N GLY A 53 0.22 -0.03 5.09
CA GLY A 53 0.90 0.82 6.06
C GLY A 53 1.31 2.17 5.50
N SER A 54 2.06 2.94 6.30
CA SER A 54 2.67 4.19 5.87
C SER A 54 3.98 3.93 5.11
N TYR A 55 4.62 5.01 4.64
CA TYR A 55 5.97 4.93 4.09
C TYR A 55 6.96 4.31 5.09
N GLU A 56 6.83 4.61 6.38
CA GLU A 56 7.70 4.02 7.42
C GLU A 56 7.51 2.51 7.55
N THR A 57 6.26 2.02 7.48
CA THR A 57 5.96 0.58 7.42
C THR A 57 6.66 -0.06 6.22
N HIS A 58 6.60 0.58 5.05
CA HIS A 58 7.24 0.07 3.84
C HIS A 58 8.77 0.01 3.97
N GLN A 59 9.40 1.05 4.54
CA GLN A 59 10.83 1.01 4.82
C GLN A 59 11.20 -0.07 5.83
N CYS A 60 10.41 -0.24 6.89
CA CYS A 60 10.63 -1.31 7.86
C CYS A 60 10.55 -2.70 7.20
N LEU A 61 9.60 -2.93 6.29
CA LEU A 61 9.47 -4.21 5.58
C LEU A 61 10.60 -4.47 4.57
N ILE A 62 11.14 -3.42 3.94
CA ILE A 62 12.27 -3.57 3.00
C ILE A 62 13.59 -3.75 3.74
N PHE A 63 13.81 -3.01 4.84
CA PHE A 63 15.12 -2.92 5.49
C PHE A 63 15.21 -3.68 6.81
N GLY A 64 14.08 -3.91 7.48
CA GLY A 64 13.98 -4.61 8.77
C GLY A 64 13.37 -6.01 8.68
N GLY A 65 12.76 -6.36 7.55
CA GLY A 65 12.15 -7.64 7.24
C GLY A 65 12.99 -8.45 6.26
N GLY A 66 13.95 -9.23 6.76
CA GLY A 66 14.86 -9.99 5.92
C GLY A 66 14.13 -11.01 5.03
N ILE A 67 14.13 -10.75 3.72
CA ILE A 67 14.56 -11.76 2.75
C ILE A 67 15.75 -11.15 2.01
N GLY A 68 16.95 -11.46 2.51
CA GLY A 68 18.12 -11.52 1.66
C GLY A 68 18.08 -12.83 0.88
N ASP A 69 18.43 -12.72 -0.41
CA ASP A 69 18.65 -13.77 -1.43
C ASP A 69 17.53 -14.82 -1.67
#